data_AF-A0A956EWN3-F1
#
_entry.id   AF-A0A956EWN3-F1
#
_cell.length_a   1.000
_cell.length_b   1.000
_cell.length_c   1.000
_cell.angle_alpha   90.00
_cell.angle_beta   90.00
_cell.angle_gamma   90.00
#
_symmetry.space_group_name_H-M   'P 1'
#
loop_
_entity.id
_entity.type
_entity.pdbx_description
1 polymer ?
#
loop_
_entity_poly.entity_id
_entity_poly.type
_entity_poly.pdbx_seq_one_letter_code
_entity_poly.pdbx_strand_id
1 'polypeptide(L)'
;MKPKHCLGALALTGALGFSSMASAQVPIDLLTQQGRLFDSAGAPINDTLDFTFTFYADSDGLTPLWTETQSVALSDGFFSVQLGSVTPFPAGLFDGSLMYLGVQVGSDAEMT
;
A
#
# COMPACT_ATOMS: atom_id res chain seq x y z
N MET A 1 -70.48 -0.75 -39.13
CA MET A 1 -69.88 -1.22 -37.86
C MET A 1 -68.38 -1.42 -38.06
N LYS A 2 -67.55 -0.70 -37.28
CA LYS A 2 -66.10 -0.96 -37.04
C LYS A 2 -65.96 -2.20 -36.12
N PRO A 3 -64.87 -3.00 -36.14
CA PRO A 3 -63.52 -2.61 -35.65
C PRO A 3 -62.35 -3.31 -36.41
N LYS A 4 -61.03 -3.18 -36.15
CA LYS A 4 -60.08 -2.25 -35.47
C LYS A 4 -58.67 -2.78 -35.84
N HIS A 5 -57.69 -1.89 -35.91
CA HIS A 5 -56.26 -2.17 -36.08
C HIS A 5 -55.64 -2.90 -34.87
N CYS A 6 -54.70 -3.83 -35.11
CA CYS A 6 -53.61 -4.30 -34.24
C CYS A 6 -52.90 -5.42 -35.01
N LEU A 7 -51.57 -5.55 -35.10
CA LEU A 7 -50.59 -5.42 -34.04
C LEU A 7 -49.20 -5.37 -34.70
N GLY A 8 -48.47 -4.26 -34.55
CA GLY A 8 -47.05 -4.19 -34.90
C GLY A 8 -46.23 -4.77 -33.75
N ALA A 9 -45.50 -5.85 -34.01
CA ALA A 9 -44.55 -6.41 -33.05
C ALA A 9 -43.22 -5.64 -33.15
N LEU A 10 -43.02 -4.67 -32.27
CA LEU A 10 -41.71 -4.04 -32.07
C LEU A 10 -40.89 -4.96 -31.16
N ALA A 11 -39.96 -5.71 -31.75
CA ALA A 11 -38.99 -6.50 -31.00
C ALA A 11 -38.02 -5.55 -30.28
N LEU A 12 -38.19 -5.41 -28.97
CA LEU A 12 -37.25 -4.69 -28.11
C LEU A 12 -36.09 -5.63 -27.78
N THR A 13 -35.03 -5.60 -28.59
CA THR A 13 -33.78 -6.32 -28.32
C THR A 13 -33.10 -5.69 -27.11
N GLY A 14 -33.17 -6.35 -25.96
CA GLY A 14 -32.46 -5.94 -24.75
C GLY A 14 -30.95 -6.06 -24.95
N ALA A 15 -30.26 -4.93 -25.00
CA ALA A 15 -28.80 -4.90 -24.95
C ALA A 15 -28.36 -5.26 -23.52
N LEU A 16 -27.85 -6.48 -23.34
CA LEU A 16 -27.14 -6.87 -22.13
C LEU A 16 -25.84 -6.06 -22.07
N GLY A 17 -25.81 -5.05 -21.21
CA GLY A 17 -24.62 -4.24 -20.96
C GLY A 17 -23.54 -5.10 -20.32
N PHE A 18 -22.40 -5.22 -21.00
CA PHE A 18 -21.20 -5.78 -20.38
C PHE A 18 -20.71 -4.78 -19.32
N SER A 19 -20.90 -5.12 -18.05
CA SER A 19 -20.29 -4.38 -16.95
C SER A 19 -18.78 -4.64 -16.98
N SER A 20 -18.01 -3.67 -17.46
CA SER A 20 -16.55 -3.65 -17.29
C SER A 20 -16.24 -3.55 -15.80
N MET A 21 -15.41 -4.47 -15.27
CA MET A 21 -14.81 -4.27 -13.96
C MET A 21 -13.80 -3.13 -14.08
N ALA A 22 -14.16 -1.96 -13.55
CA ALA A 22 -13.21 -0.87 -13.38
C ALA A 22 -12.24 -1.25 -12.24
N SER A 23 -10.97 -1.50 -12.57
CA SER A 23 -9.90 -1.50 -11.57
C SER A 23 -9.49 -0.04 -11.34
N ALA A 24 -9.74 0.47 -10.13
CA ALA A 24 -9.21 1.75 -9.70
C ALA A 24 -7.87 1.49 -9.01
N GLN A 25 -6.78 1.52 -9.77
CA GLN A 25 -5.44 1.51 -9.18
C GLN A 25 -5.18 2.88 -8.57
N VAL A 26 -5.11 2.96 -7.24
CA VAL A 26 -4.68 4.18 -6.56
C VAL A 26 -3.17 4.29 -6.75
N PRO A 27 -2.65 5.34 -7.41
CA PRO A 27 -1.21 5.57 -7.43
C PRO A 27 -0.75 5.84 -6.00
N ILE A 28 0.03 4.93 -5.43
CA ILE A 28 0.72 5.14 -4.17
C ILE A 28 2.14 5.55 -4.52
N ASP A 29 2.39 6.86 -4.52
CA ASP A 29 3.73 7.41 -4.73
C ASP A 29 4.51 7.50 -3.42
N LEU A 30 3.80 7.73 -2.31
CA LEU A 30 4.36 7.88 -0.97
C LEU A 30 3.46 7.19 0.05
N LEU A 31 4.08 6.50 1.02
CA LEU A 31 3.38 5.89 2.15
C LEU A 31 3.93 6.44 3.47
N THR A 32 3.07 7.00 4.31
CA THR A 32 3.50 7.46 5.63
C THR A 32 3.60 6.30 6.62
N GLN A 33 4.78 6.15 7.23
CA GLN A 33 5.02 5.21 8.33
C GLN A 33 5.36 6.00 9.59
N GLN A 34 4.68 5.70 10.69
CA GLN A 34 4.89 6.35 11.98
C GLN A 34 5.05 5.30 13.08
N GLY A 35 5.86 5.64 14.07
CA GLY A 35 6.08 4.77 15.21
C GLY A 35 6.72 5.49 16.37
N ARG A 36 7.05 4.70 17.40
CA ARG A 36 7.78 5.17 18.57
C ARG A 36 8.84 4.16 18.98
N LEU A 37 10.06 4.61 19.24
CA LEU A 37 11.18 3.79 19.63
C LEU A 37 11.65 4.10 21.05
N PHE A 38 11.96 3.04 21.79
CA PHE A 38 12.52 3.09 23.14
C PHE A 38 13.78 2.24 23.20
N ASP A 39 14.70 2.59 24.09
CA ASP A 39 15.84 1.74 24.41
C ASP A 39 15.46 0.55 25.30
N SER A 40 16.46 -0.29 25.61
CA SER A 40 16.28 -1.46 26.48
C SER A 40 15.95 -1.12 27.94
N ALA A 41 16.19 0.12 28.38
CA ALA A 41 15.79 0.62 29.69
C ALA A 41 14.38 1.23 29.70
N GLY A 42 13.71 1.27 28.54
CA GLY A 42 12.39 1.86 28.35
C GLY A 42 12.40 3.39 28.24
N ALA A 43 13.56 4.01 28.03
CA ALA A 43 13.65 5.44 27.78
C ALA A 43 13.40 5.73 26.29
N PRO A 44 12.61 6.77 25.96
CA PRO A 44 12.36 7.13 24.57
C PRO A 44 13.63 7.64 23.89
N ILE A 45 13.87 7.18 22.66
CA ILE A 45 15.02 7.61 21.86
C ILE A 45 14.82 9.05 21.37
N ASN A 46 15.84 9.89 21.53
CA ASN A 46 15.89 11.28 21.07
C ASN A 46 17.17 11.50 20.25
N ASP A 47 17.26 10.84 19.10
CA ASP A 47 18.45 10.85 18.24
C ASP A 47 18.03 10.77 16.76
N THR A 48 18.99 10.89 15.85
CA THR A 48 18.81 10.54 14.43
C THR A 48 19.46 9.20 14.15
N LEU A 49 18.68 8.24 13.67
CA LEU A 49 19.12 6.88 13.38
C LEU A 49 18.76 6.51 11.95
N ASP A 50 19.54 5.63 11.34
CA ASP A 50 19.20 5.09 10.03
C ASP A 50 18.15 3.98 10.18
N PHE A 51 17.07 4.07 9.40
CA PHE A 51 16.03 3.06 9.31
C PHE A 51 16.05 2.46 7.92
N THR A 52 16.07 1.13 7.84
CA THR A 52 15.84 0.39 6.61
C THR A 52 14.45 -0.23 6.66
N PHE A 53 13.64 0.09 5.66
CA PHE A 53 12.30 -0.42 5.47
C PHE A 53 12.30 -1.39 4.31
N THR A 54 11.72 -2.58 4.51
CA THR A 54 11.65 -3.58 3.45
C THR A 54 10.24 -4.13 3.35
N PHE A 55 9.67 -4.08 2.15
CA PHE A 55 8.42 -4.80 1.86
C PHE A 55 8.74 -6.23 1.45
N TYR A 56 8.01 -7.19 2.03
CA TYR A 56 8.15 -8.61 1.76
C TYR A 56 6.86 -9.23 1.23
N ALA A 57 7.00 -10.25 0.37
CA ALA A 57 5.88 -11.04 -0.13
C ALA A 57 5.39 -12.09 0.88
N ASP A 58 6.24 -12.44 1.84
CA ASP A 58 6.00 -13.46 2.87
C ASP A 58 6.16 -12.88 4.26
N SER A 59 5.56 -13.56 5.24
CA SER A 59 5.58 -13.14 6.64
C SER A 59 6.89 -13.44 7.35
N ASP A 60 7.72 -14.32 6.79
CA ASP A 60 9.02 -14.70 7.36
C ASP A 60 10.18 -13.83 6.86
N GLY A 61 9.90 -12.85 5.97
CA GLY A 61 10.88 -11.85 5.54
C GLY A 61 11.93 -12.40 4.58
N LEU A 62 11.62 -13.46 3.85
CA LEU A 62 12.57 -14.14 2.97
C LEU A 62 12.51 -13.63 1.52
N THR A 63 11.37 -13.08 1.09
CA THR A 63 11.18 -12.57 -0.29
C THR A 63 11.00 -11.05 -0.30
N PRO A 64 12.10 -10.27 -0.35
CA PRO A 64 12.02 -8.80 -0.43
C PRO A 64 11.50 -8.35 -1.80
N LEU A 65 10.58 -7.40 -1.79
CA LEU A 65 9.97 -6.79 -2.97
C LEU A 65 10.49 -5.37 -3.22
N TRP A 66 10.82 -4.65 -2.15
CA TRP A 66 11.33 -3.27 -2.18
C TRP A 66 12.05 -2.95 -0.88
N THR A 67 13.08 -2.12 -0.94
CA THR A 67 13.83 -1.68 0.24
C THR A 67 14.20 -0.20 0.12
N GLU A 68 14.21 0.50 1.25
CA GLU A 68 14.63 1.90 1.33
C GLU A 68 15.26 2.19 2.68
N THR A 69 16.39 2.91 2.65
CA THR A 69 17.06 3.40 3.86
C THR A 69 16.88 4.91 3.98
N GLN A 70 16.45 5.37 5.15
CA GLN A 70 16.32 6.79 5.49
C GLN A 70 17.06 7.10 6.78
N SER A 71 17.61 8.31 6.89
CA SER A 71 18.10 8.84 8.17
C SER A 71 16.95 9.58 8.87
N VAL A 72 16.50 9.07 10.01
CA VAL A 72 15.25 9.43 10.67
C VAL A 72 15.52 10.08 12.01
N ALA A 73 15.06 11.33 12.18
CA ALA A 73 15.13 12.03 13.46
C ALA A 73 13.95 11.63 14.35
N LEU A 74 14.25 11.22 15.58
CA LEU A 74 13.26 10.88 16.61
C LEU A 74 13.17 11.98 17.67
N SER A 75 11.95 12.25 18.13
CA SER A 75 11.69 13.20 19.22
C SER A 75 10.68 12.58 20.18
N ASP A 76 11.07 12.47 21.45
CA ASP A 76 10.39 11.70 22.49
C ASP A 76 10.05 10.26 22.03
N GLY A 77 10.97 9.67 21.27
CA GLY A 77 10.83 8.35 20.64
C GLY A 77 9.98 8.36 19.37
N PHE A 78 9.21 9.41 19.07
CA PHE A 78 8.32 9.44 17.92
C PHE A 78 9.08 9.72 16.62
N PHE A 79 8.62 9.09 15.54
CA PHE A 79 9.04 9.40 14.19
C PHE A 79 7.87 9.32 13.19
N SER A 80 8.04 9.99 12.05
CA SER A 80 7.14 9.92 10.89
C SER A 80 7.97 10.06 9.62
N VAL A 81 7.88 9.08 8.73
CA VAL A 81 8.62 9.05 7.47
C VAL A 81 7.68 8.83 6.30
N GLN A 82 8.10 9.27 5.11
CA GLN A 82 7.41 8.99 3.86
C GLN A 82 8.23 7.99 3.07
N LEU A 83 7.77 6.74 3.02
CA LEU A 83 8.36 5.68 2.22
C LEU A 83 8.11 5.96 0.74
N GLY A 84 9.10 5.67 -0.11
CA GLY A 84 9.07 5.97 -1.54
C GLY A 84 9.71 7.33 -1.88
N SER A 85 10.09 8.11 -0.87
CA SER A 85 10.69 9.44 -1.07
C SER A 85 12.17 9.38 -1.44
N VAL A 86 12.88 8.31 -1.06
CA VAL A 86 14.31 8.10 -1.37
C VAL A 86 14.46 7.07 -2.49
N THR A 87 13.72 5.97 -2.41
CA THR A 87 13.66 4.90 -3.39
C THR A 87 12.22 4.75 -3.88
N PRO A 88 11.85 5.31 -5.05
CA PRO A 88 10.49 5.26 -5.55
C PRO A 88 9.93 3.83 -5.63
N PHE A 89 8.64 3.67 -5.36
CA PHE A 89 8.00 2.36 -5.50
C PHE A 89 7.97 1.93 -6.97
N PRO A 90 8.34 0.68 -7.29
CA PRO A 90 8.21 0.16 -8.64
C PRO A 90 6.73 0.08 -9.03
N ALA A 91 6.45 0.30 -10.31
CA ALA A 91 5.09 0.20 -10.82
C ALA A 91 4.53 -1.21 -10.58
N GLY A 92 3.32 -1.29 -10.02
CA GLY A 92 2.66 -2.55 -9.71
C GLY A 92 3.10 -3.21 -8.40
N LEU A 93 3.95 -2.57 -7.59
CA LEU A 93 4.27 -3.08 -6.24
C LEU A 93 3.00 -3.31 -5.42
N PHE A 94 2.09 -2.33 -5.45
CA PHE A 94 0.80 -2.39 -4.75
C PHE A 94 -0.28 -2.91 -5.70
N ASP A 95 -0.33 -4.22 -5.89
CA ASP A 95 -1.31 -4.90 -6.74
C ASP A 95 -2.57 -5.39 -5.98
N GLY A 96 -2.60 -5.14 -4.66
CA GLY A 96 -3.67 -5.58 -3.76
C GLY A 96 -3.39 -6.90 -3.05
N SER A 97 -2.25 -7.54 -3.31
CA SER A 97 -1.77 -8.70 -2.55
C SER A 97 -1.39 -8.30 -1.11
N LEU A 98 -1.44 -9.28 -0.21
CA LEU A 98 -0.92 -9.09 1.15
C LEU A 98 0.60 -8.95 1.09
N MET A 99 1.12 -7.96 1.82
CA MET A 99 2.54 -7.68 1.95
C MET A 99 2.87 -7.43 3.42
N TYR A 100 4.12 -7.65 3.78
CA TYR A 100 4.65 -7.43 5.13
C TYR A 100 5.70 -6.34 5.09
N LEU A 101 5.79 -5.54 6.15
CA LEU A 101 6.78 -4.48 6.28
C LEU A 101 7.76 -4.85 7.38
N GLY A 102 9.01 -5.11 7.00
CA GLY A 102 10.12 -5.17 7.94
C GLY A 102 10.70 -3.79 8.21
N VAL A 103 11.13 -3.59 9.45
CA VAL A 103 11.75 -2.36 9.92
C VAL A 103 13.03 -2.69 10.66
N GLN A 104 14.17 -2.27 10.11
CA GLN A 104 15.47 -2.37 10.74
C GLN A 104 15.95 -0.99 11.19
N VAL A 105 16.47 -0.90 12.42
CA VAL A 105 17.02 0.34 12.98
C VAL A 105 18.52 0.17 13.19
N GLY A 106 19.32 1.02 12.55
CA GLY A 106 20.78 0.95 12.60
C GLY A 106 21.31 -0.43 12.19
N SER A 107 22.02 -1.08 13.11
CA SER A 107 22.57 -2.43 12.92
C SER A 107 21.83 -3.51 13.73
N ASP A 108 20.71 -3.15 14.35
CA ASP A 108 19.90 -4.10 15.11
C ASP A 108 19.25 -5.14 14.20
N ALA A 109 18.74 -6.22 14.81
CA ALA A 109 17.92 -7.18 14.09
C ALA A 109 16.65 -6.51 13.56
N GLU A 110 16.23 -6.90 12.36
CA GLU A 110 15.00 -6.39 11.76
C GLU A 110 13.78 -6.84 12.57
N MET A 111 12.84 -5.92 12.77
CA MET A 111 11.51 -6.19 13.31
C MET A 111 10.61 -6.62 12.14
N THR A 112 10.14 -7.87 12.16
CA THR A 112 9.24 -8.49 11.16
C THR A 112 7.92 -8.94 11.79
#